data_AF-A0A1J5DJB0-F1
#
_entry.id   AF-A0A1J5DJB0-F1
#
_cell.length_a   1.000
_cell.length_b   1.000
_cell.length_c   1.000
_cell.angle_alpha   90.00
_cell.angle_beta   90.00
_cell.angle_gamma   90.00
#
_symmetry.space_group_name_H-M   'P 1'
#
loop_
_entity.id
_entity.type
_entity.pdbx_description
1 polymer ?
#
loop_
_entity_poly.entity_id
_entity_poly.type
_entity_poly.pdbx_seq_one_letter_code
_entity_poly.pdbx_strand_id
1 'polypeptide(L)'
;MQTEILTDEQYKDLSRNLIKAVESRCRILPLNSLKKSKYILNRPIYITIETDEDTIIATLDDIEAFAYADNEFEAINGLCDEIVELYEDLRENQGNLGILPQKWLEYLNEAITIHEDY
;
A
#
# COMPACT_ATOMS: atom_id res chain seq x y z
N MET A 1 -47.96 12.52 12.85
CA MET A 1 -46.77 13.33 13.12
C MET A 1 -45.56 12.50 12.75
N GLN A 2 -44.84 12.88 11.69
CA GLN A 2 -43.49 12.32 11.46
C GLN A 2 -42.58 12.98 12.48
N THR A 3 -42.09 12.20 13.43
CA THR A 3 -41.10 12.67 14.38
C THR A 3 -39.77 12.70 13.64
N GLU A 4 -39.24 13.88 13.36
CA GLU A 4 -37.87 14.00 12.86
C GLU A 4 -36.93 13.47 13.95
N ILE A 5 -36.25 12.36 13.65
CA ILE A 5 -35.38 11.65 14.59
C ILE A 5 -34.09 12.45 14.86
N LEU A 6 -33.71 13.35 13.94
CA LEU A 6 -32.54 14.21 14.01
C LEU A 6 -32.90 15.62 13.54
N THR A 7 -32.35 16.64 14.20
CA THR A 7 -32.38 18.01 13.70
C THR A 7 -31.41 18.18 12.52
N ASP A 8 -31.57 19.24 11.72
CA ASP A 8 -30.66 19.57 10.61
C ASP A 8 -29.18 19.65 11.02
N GLU A 9 -28.91 20.13 12.23
CA GLU A 9 -27.56 20.23 12.79
C GLU A 9 -27.00 18.85 13.15
N GLN A 10 -27.81 18.02 13.80
CA GLN A 10 -27.43 16.63 14.12
C GLN A 10 -27.21 15.80 12.85
N TYR A 11 -28.01 16.02 11.81
CA TYR A 11 -27.83 15.37 10.51
C TYR A 11 -26.48 15.77 9.89
N LYS A 12 -26.17 17.07 9.84
CA LYS A 12 -24.90 17.58 9.27
C LYS A 12 -23.68 17.05 10.03
N ASP A 13 -23.74 17.02 11.36
CA ASP A 13 -22.64 16.51 12.18
C ASP A 13 -22.46 15.00 12.02
N LEU A 14 -23.56 14.23 11.98
CA LEU A 14 -23.51 12.79 11.72
C LEU A 14 -22.92 12.50 10.34
N SER A 15 -23.37 13.20 9.30
CA SER A 15 -22.81 13.06 7.94
C SER A 15 -21.32 13.36 7.90
N ARG A 16 -20.87 14.44 8.55
CA ARG A 16 -19.44 14.79 8.61
C ARG A 16 -18.61 13.73 9.32
N ASN A 17 -19.13 13.17 10.42
CA ASN A 17 -18.43 12.13 11.18
C ASN A 17 -18.38 10.79 10.44
N LEU A 18 -19.45 10.43 9.72
CA LEU A 18 -19.46 9.25 8.83
C LEU A 18 -18.42 9.39 7.71
N ILE A 19 -18.36 10.54 7.05
CA ILE A 19 -17.35 10.81 6.00
C ILE A 19 -15.94 10.64 6.58
N LYS A 20 -15.65 11.27 7.72
CA LYS A 20 -14.35 11.14 8.40
C LYS A 20 -14.01 9.69 8.77
N ALA A 21 -14.98 8.94 9.27
CA ALA A 21 -14.78 7.55 9.67
C ALA A 21 -14.58 6.60 8.48
N VAL A 22 -15.10 6.95 7.30
CA VAL A 22 -14.86 6.22 6.05
C VAL A 22 -13.51 6.61 5.44
N GLU A 23 -13.20 7.90 5.39
CA GLU A 23 -11.91 8.40 4.89
C GLU A 23 -10.72 7.94 5.75
N SER A 24 -10.91 7.73 7.05
CA SER A 24 -9.86 7.19 7.91
C SER A 24 -9.54 5.73 7.66
N ARG A 25 -10.40 4.97 6.96
CA ARG A 25 -10.23 3.53 6.76
C ARG A 25 -9.37 3.18 5.55
N CYS A 26 -9.23 4.07 4.58
CA CYS A 26 -8.46 3.80 3.37
C CYS A 26 -7.83 5.10 2.86
N ARG A 27 -6.51 5.11 2.71
CA ARG A 27 -5.76 6.26 2.18
C ARG A 27 -4.62 5.81 1.28
N ILE A 28 -4.36 6.59 0.24
CA ILE A 28 -3.23 6.35 -0.67
C ILE A 28 -2.07 7.26 -0.27
N LEU A 29 -0.86 6.70 -0.16
CA LEU A 29 0.33 7.47 0.16
C LEU A 29 1.52 7.09 -0.73
N PRO A 30 2.41 8.05 -1.05
CA PRO A 30 3.61 7.78 -1.82
C PRO A 30 4.69 7.13 -0.95
N LEU A 31 5.15 5.95 -1.34
CA LEU A 31 6.35 5.30 -0.85
C LEU A 31 7.56 5.83 -1.63
N ASN A 32 8.43 6.59 -0.95
CA ASN A 32 9.60 7.24 -1.57
C ASN A 32 10.90 6.43 -1.44
N SER A 33 10.91 5.36 -0.65
CA SER A 33 12.06 4.47 -0.48
C SER A 33 11.59 3.11 0.04
N LEU A 34 12.27 2.05 -0.39
CA LEU A 34 12.08 0.69 0.14
C LEU A 34 12.81 0.46 1.48
N LYS A 35 13.47 1.49 2.04
CA LYS A 35 14.23 1.40 3.31
C LYS A 35 15.35 0.35 3.30
N LYS A 36 15.74 -0.13 2.11
CA LYS A 36 16.90 -0.99 1.85
C LYS A 36 17.87 -0.23 0.96
N SER A 37 19.12 -0.03 1.40
CA SER A 37 20.11 0.77 0.68
C SER A 37 20.42 0.25 -0.72
N LYS A 38 20.40 -1.08 -0.91
CA LYS A 38 20.60 -1.74 -2.20
C LYS A 38 19.55 -1.39 -3.25
N TYR A 39 18.33 -1.02 -2.82
CA TYR A 39 17.16 -0.83 -3.68
C TYR A 39 16.67 0.62 -3.64
N ILE A 40 16.87 1.33 -4.75
CA ILE A 40 16.49 2.73 -4.89
C ILE A 40 15.23 2.82 -5.73
N LEU A 41 14.26 3.61 -5.26
CA LEU A 41 13.08 3.93 -6.05
C LEU A 41 13.36 5.08 -7.01
N ASN A 42 13.12 4.86 -8.30
CA ASN A 42 13.26 5.87 -9.36
C ASN A 42 12.08 6.84 -9.39
N ARG A 43 10.93 6.40 -8.88
CA ARG A 43 9.69 7.17 -8.73
C ARG A 43 9.00 6.75 -7.45
N PRO A 44 8.22 7.63 -6.81
CA PRO A 44 7.34 7.22 -5.73
C PRO A 44 6.39 6.12 -6.21
N ILE A 45 6.25 5.06 -5.41
CA ILE A 45 5.24 4.02 -5.61
C ILE A 45 4.04 4.38 -4.73
N TYR A 46 2.84 4.40 -5.29
CA TYR A 46 1.64 4.68 -4.49
C TYR A 46 1.16 3.40 -3.85
N ILE A 47 1.02 3.42 -2.52
CA ILE A 47 0.51 2.30 -1.73
C ILE A 47 -0.79 2.70 -1.06
N THR A 48 -1.66 1.72 -0.85
CA THR A 48 -2.90 1.88 -0.11
C THR A 48 -2.68 1.45 1.33
N ILE A 49 -3.10 2.27 2.29
CA ILE A 49 -3.16 1.91 3.71
C ILE A 49 -4.63 1.77 4.08
N GLU A 50 -4.98 0.60 4.59
CA GLU A 50 -6.31 0.29 5.08
C GLU A 50 -6.27 -0.05 6.57
N THR A 51 -7.31 0.31 7.30
CA THR A 51 -7.53 -0.15 8.68
C THR A 51 -8.71 -1.09 8.69
N ASP A 52 -8.44 -2.35 9.02
CA ASP A 52 -9.45 -3.36 9.28
C ASP A 52 -9.41 -3.76 10.76
N GLU A 53 -10.49 -3.45 11.47
CA GLU A 53 -10.56 -3.53 12.94
C GLU A 53 -9.37 -2.83 13.62
N ASP A 54 -8.48 -3.59 14.27
CA ASP A 54 -7.26 -3.10 14.94
C ASP A 54 -5.99 -3.39 14.13
N THR A 55 -6.11 -3.84 12.88
CA THR A 55 -4.99 -4.18 11.99
C THR A 55 -4.83 -3.14 10.89
N ILE A 56 -3.59 -2.72 10.64
CA ILE A 56 -3.22 -1.90 9.49
C ILE A 56 -2.73 -2.78 8.37
N ILE A 57 -3.28 -2.59 7.17
CA ILE A 57 -2.90 -3.29 5.95
C ILE A 57 -2.26 -2.29 5.01
N ALA A 58 -1.05 -2.58 4.54
CA ALA A 58 -0.37 -1.82 3.51
C ALA A 58 -0.30 -2.65 2.22
N THR A 59 -0.80 -2.10 1.12
CA THR A 59 -0.96 -2.82 -0.16
C THR A 59 -0.35 -2.06 -1.32
N LEU A 60 0.31 -2.78 -2.23
CA LEU A 60 0.68 -2.34 -3.56
C LEU A 60 -0.06 -3.17 -4.61
N ASP A 61 -1.16 -2.60 -5.13
CA ASP A 61 -2.08 -3.31 -6.02
C ASP A 61 -1.43 -3.74 -7.35
N ASP A 62 -0.46 -2.98 -7.87
CA ASP A 62 0.21 -3.26 -9.15
C ASP A 62 0.91 -4.63 -9.20
N ILE A 63 1.32 -5.16 -8.03
CA ILE A 63 2.01 -6.46 -7.91
C ILE A 63 1.35 -7.42 -6.92
N GLU A 64 0.15 -7.08 -6.44
CA GLU A 64 -0.59 -7.86 -5.43
C GLU A 64 0.20 -8.12 -4.13
N ALA A 65 1.17 -7.26 -3.80
CA ALA A 65 1.93 -7.35 -2.56
C ALA A 65 1.21 -6.62 -1.43
N PHE A 66 1.20 -7.23 -0.24
CA PHE A 66 0.59 -6.64 0.94
C PHE A 66 1.29 -7.08 2.22
N ALA A 67 1.17 -6.28 3.26
CA ALA A 67 1.62 -6.61 4.61
C ALA A 67 0.64 -6.07 5.65
N TYR A 68 0.53 -6.78 6.77
CA TYR A 68 -0.34 -6.41 7.88
C TYR A 68 0.47 -6.22 9.16
N ALA A 69 0.06 -5.28 10.02
CA ALA A 69 0.66 -5.07 11.32
C ALA A 69 -0.26 -4.29 12.27
N ASP A 70 0.15 -4.19 13.53
CA ASP A 70 -0.57 -3.43 14.57
C ASP A 70 -0.45 -1.91 14.37
N ASN A 71 0.50 -1.45 13.55
CA ASN A 71 0.69 -0.03 13.25
C ASN A 71 1.20 0.20 11.82
N GLU A 72 0.99 1.43 11.33
CA GLU A 72 1.34 1.84 9.97
C GLU A 72 2.84 1.71 9.66
N PHE A 73 3.71 1.97 10.64
CA PHE A 73 5.16 1.90 10.42
C PHE A 73 5.61 0.46 10.13
N GLU A 74 5.11 -0.50 10.91
CA GLU A 74 5.37 -1.92 10.72
C GLU A 74 4.76 -2.45 9.44
N ALA A 75 3.50 -2.11 9.13
CA ALA A 75 2.83 -2.54 7.89
C ALA A 75 3.59 -2.03 6.65
N ILE A 76 4.02 -0.76 6.65
CA ILE A 76 4.80 -0.20 5.54
C ILE A 76 6.18 -0.87 5.44
N ASN A 77 6.85 -1.17 6.55
CA ASN A 77 8.14 -1.89 6.51
C ASN A 77 7.97 -3.30 5.96
N GLY A 78 6.94 -4.03 6.42
CA GLY A 78 6.63 -5.36 5.92
C GLY A 78 6.33 -5.34 4.42
N LEU A 79 5.60 -4.33 3.94
CA LEU A 79 5.36 -4.17 2.50
C LEU A 79 6.66 -3.89 1.75
N CYS A 80 7.57 -3.08 2.28
CA CYS A 80 8.88 -2.86 1.67
C CYS A 80 9.69 -4.16 1.56
N ASP A 81 9.66 -4.99 2.60
CA ASP A 81 10.33 -6.30 2.62
C ASP A 81 9.72 -7.21 1.56
N GLU A 82 8.39 -7.34 1.53
CA GLU A 82 7.65 -8.14 0.54
C GLU A 82 7.95 -7.69 -0.91
N ILE A 83 7.95 -6.38 -1.18
CA ILE A 83 8.29 -5.84 -2.51
C ILE A 83 9.71 -6.28 -2.93
N VAL A 84 10.66 -6.23 -2.00
CA VAL A 84 12.07 -6.59 -2.28
C VAL A 84 12.22 -8.09 -2.48
N GLU A 85 11.61 -8.90 -1.63
CA GLU A 85 11.64 -10.36 -1.72
C GLU A 85 11.01 -10.83 -3.04
N LEU A 86 9.81 -10.34 -3.36
CA LEU A 86 9.15 -10.62 -4.63
C LEU A 86 10.00 -10.17 -5.83
N TYR A 87 10.62 -8.99 -5.76
CA TYR A 87 11.48 -8.51 -6.83
C TYR A 87 12.72 -9.39 -7.05
N GLU A 88 13.39 -9.83 -5.97
CA GLU A 88 14.51 -10.75 -6.04
C GLU A 88 14.08 -12.09 -6.66
N ASP A 89 12.99 -12.70 -6.16
CA ASP A 89 12.44 -13.96 -6.64
C ASP A 89 12.09 -13.91 -8.14
N LEU A 90 11.43 -12.84 -8.58
CA LEU A 90 11.07 -12.65 -9.98
C LEU A 90 12.31 -12.51 -10.87
N ARG A 91 13.35 -11.80 -10.41
CA ARG A 91 14.60 -11.63 -11.17
C ARG A 91 15.37 -12.93 -11.30
N GLU A 92 15.45 -13.72 -10.24
CA GLU A 92 16.11 -15.03 -10.28
C GLU A 92 15.42 -15.99 -11.25
N ASN A 93 14.11 -15.85 -11.43
CA ASN A 93 13.28 -16.72 -12.26
C ASN A 93 12.84 -16.11 -13.60
N GLN A 94 13.44 -15.00 -14.05
CA GLN A 94 13.00 -14.23 -15.22
C GLN A 94 12.78 -15.06 -16.50
N GLY A 95 13.56 -16.13 -16.69
CA GLY A 95 13.44 -17.04 -17.85
C GLY A 95 12.29 -18.05 -17.80
N ASN A 96 11.54 -18.12 -16.69
CA ASN A 96 10.49 -19.10 -16.43
C ASN A 96 9.24 -18.49 -15.77
N LEU A 97 8.99 -17.20 -15.98
CA LEU A 97 7.82 -16.53 -15.41
C LEU A 97 6.56 -16.76 -16.24
N GLY A 98 5.42 -16.87 -15.55
CA GLY A 98 4.11 -16.74 -16.17
C GLY A 98 3.80 -15.28 -16.55
N ILE A 99 2.68 -15.08 -17.26
CA ILE A 99 2.29 -13.76 -17.79
C ILE A 99 2.15 -12.69 -16.68
N LEU A 100 1.52 -13.02 -15.55
CA LEU A 100 1.32 -12.06 -14.45
C LEU A 100 2.64 -11.73 -13.72
N PRO A 101 3.42 -12.72 -13.24
CA PRO A 101 4.75 -12.46 -12.67
C PRO A 101 5.68 -11.66 -13.58
N GLN A 102 5.62 -11.88 -14.90
CA GLN A 102 6.41 -11.11 -15.86
C GLN A 102 5.99 -9.62 -15.86
N LYS A 103 4.70 -9.31 -15.84
CA LYS A 103 4.21 -7.93 -15.75
C LYS A 103 4.60 -7.26 -14.44
N TRP A 104 4.55 -7.98 -13.33
CA TRP A 104 5.02 -7.47 -12.04
C TRP A 104 6.51 -7.14 -12.09
N LEU A 105 7.32 -8.02 -12.68
CA LEU A 105 8.75 -7.78 -12.86
C LEU A 105 9.01 -6.56 -13.76
N GLU A 106 8.26 -6.40 -14.85
CA GLU A 106 8.34 -5.22 -15.72
C GLU A 106 8.04 -3.93 -14.95
N TYR A 107 6.94 -3.90 -14.18
CA TYR A 107 6.59 -2.78 -13.32
C TYR A 107 7.70 -2.45 -12.31
N LEU A 108 8.23 -3.46 -11.63
CA LEU A 108 9.28 -3.30 -10.63
C LEU A 108 10.60 -2.83 -11.22
N ASN A 109 10.97 -3.30 -12.42
CA ASN A 109 12.17 -2.84 -13.14
C ASN A 109 12.09 -1.35 -13.52
N GLU A 110 10.89 -0.83 -13.81
CA GLU A 110 10.71 0.61 -14.03
C GLU A 110 10.86 1.41 -12.73
N ALA A 111 10.33 0.86 -11.64
CA ALA A 111 10.25 1.56 -10.37
C ALA A 111 11.54 1.47 -9.52
N ILE A 112 12.31 0.39 -9.65
CA ILE A 112 13.44 0.05 -8.77
C ILE A 112 14.75 0.02 -9.57
N THR A 113 15.81 0.57 -9.00
CA THR A 113 17.18 0.38 -9.47
C THR A 113 18.05 -0.13 -8.34
N ILE A 114 18.97 -1.04 -8.70
CA ILE A 114 19.88 -1.66 -7.75
C ILE A 114 21.19 -0.90 -7.75
N HIS A 115 21.59 -0.40 -6.59
CA HIS A 115 22.94 0.12 -6.42
C HIS A 115 23.83 -1.02 -5.93
N GLU A 116 24.71 -1.51 -6.79
CA GLU A 116 25.83 -2.34 -6.36
C GLU A 116 26.91 -1.38 -5.88
N ASP A 117 27.23 -1.44 -4.59
CA ASP A 117 28.43 -0.78 -4.06
C ASP A 117 29.65 -1.52 -4.63
N TYR A 118 30.42 -0.84 -5.48
CA TYR A 118 31.73 -1.29 -5.97
C TYR A 118 32.81 -1.18 -4.90
#